data_AF-A0A258WTS8-F1
#
_entry.id   AF-A0A258WTS8-F1
#
_cell.length_a   1.000
_cell.length_b   1.000
_cell.length_c   1.000
_cell.angle_alpha   90.00
_cell.angle_beta   90.00
_cell.angle_gamma   90.00
#
_symmetry.space_group_name_H-M   'P 1'
#
loop_
_entity.id
_entity.type
_entity.pdbx_description
1 polymer ?
#
loop_
_entity_poly.entity_id
_entity_poly.type
_entity_poly.pdbx_seq_one_letter_code
_entity_poly.pdbx_strand_id
1 'polypeptide(L)'
;AAIGIARDYPPQVDTGHASHWLARQMACPQREGTRRVVMHSMVLQYMSDVERAAVDAALVFAAAAATPSRPLARIGMEWSADRSTVELCVTSWNGTSTAGRTVVVAHCHPYAEWFDWHGLSAG
;
A
#
# COMPACT_ATOMS: atom_id res chain seq x y z
N ALA A 1 4.45 15.18 20.09
CA ALA A 1 3.31 14.30 19.74
C ALA A 1 3.76 12.91 19.30
N ALA A 2 4.53 12.76 18.22
CA ALA A 2 4.93 11.44 17.67
C ALA A 2 5.59 10.48 18.68
N ILE A 3 6.55 10.96 19.50
CA ILE A 3 7.20 10.15 20.54
C ILE A 3 6.20 9.66 21.59
N GLY A 4 5.16 10.46 21.91
CA GLY A 4 4.10 10.04 22.83
C GLY A 4 3.29 8.88 22.26
N ILE A 5 2.84 9.02 21.01
CA ILE A 5 2.10 7.95 20.30
C ILE A 5 2.94 6.67 20.22
N ALA A 6 4.24 6.77 19.90
CA ALA A 6 5.11 5.61 19.83
C ALA A 6 5.36 4.94 21.20
N ARG A 7 5.21 5.67 22.31
CA ARG A 7 5.28 5.08 23.66
C ARG A 7 4.00 4.34 24.01
N ASP A 8 2.86 4.92 23.68
CA ASP A 8 1.54 4.33 23.94
C ASP A 8 1.24 3.15 22.99
N TYR A 9 1.77 3.21 21.76
CA TYR A 9 1.62 2.22 20.70
C TYR A 9 3.00 1.91 20.09
N PRO A 10 3.81 1.07 20.75
CA PRO A 10 5.14 0.72 20.25
C PRO A 10 5.07 0.12 18.84
N PRO A 11 5.83 0.66 17.87
CA PRO A 11 5.86 0.10 16.53
C PRO A 11 6.39 -1.34 16.60
N GLN A 12 5.69 -2.25 15.92
CA GLN A 12 6.16 -3.61 15.74
C GLN A 12 7.15 -3.62 14.58
N VAL A 13 8.40 -3.94 14.87
CA VAL A 13 9.48 -3.93 13.88
C VAL A 13 9.91 -5.38 13.63
N ASP A 14 9.64 -5.85 12.42
CA ASP A 14 10.11 -7.15 11.93
C ASP A 14 11.40 -6.99 11.14
N THR A 15 12.33 -7.94 11.28
CA THR A 15 13.55 -7.98 10.47
C THR A 15 13.35 -8.88 9.25
N GLY A 16 13.87 -8.46 8.08
CA GLY A 16 13.91 -9.27 6.87
C GLY A 16 13.30 -8.56 5.65
N HIS A 17 13.04 -9.35 4.61
CA HIS A 17 12.45 -8.88 3.35
C HIS A 17 10.98 -8.49 3.53
N ALA A 18 10.60 -7.35 2.95
CA ALA A 18 9.23 -6.86 2.97
C ALA A 18 8.29 -7.79 2.21
N SER A 19 8.74 -8.38 1.11
CA SER A 19 8.02 -9.38 0.33
C SER A 19 7.63 -10.61 1.15
N HIS A 20 8.59 -11.18 1.89
CA HIS A 20 8.37 -12.32 2.77
C HIS A 20 7.43 -11.97 3.93
N TRP A 21 7.62 -10.80 4.54
CA TRP A 21 6.73 -10.33 5.60
C TRP A 21 5.30 -10.16 5.07
N LEU A 22 5.13 -9.50 3.94
CA LEU A 22 3.86 -9.23 3.32
C LEU A 22 3.11 -10.53 3.00
N ALA A 23 3.77 -11.52 2.41
CA ALA A 23 3.16 -12.81 2.11
C ALA A 23 2.60 -13.49 3.37
N ARG A 24 3.32 -13.44 4.49
CA ARG A 24 2.83 -13.97 5.79
C ARG A 24 1.62 -13.18 6.28
N GLN A 25 1.66 -11.86 6.24
CA GLN A 25 0.53 -11.02 6.67
C GLN A 25 -0.71 -11.25 5.81
N MET A 26 -0.54 -11.44 4.50
CA MET A 26 -1.65 -11.70 3.60
C MET A 26 -2.27 -13.10 3.81
N ALA A 27 -1.50 -14.07 4.29
CA ALA A 27 -2.00 -15.40 4.66
C ALA A 27 -2.84 -15.39 5.96
N CYS A 28 -2.69 -14.38 6.82
CA CYS A 28 -3.53 -14.26 8.01
C CYS A 28 -5.01 -14.05 7.62
N PRO A 29 -5.98 -14.61 8.36
CA PRO A 29 -7.40 -14.40 8.08
C PRO A 29 -7.82 -12.92 8.12
N GLN A 30 -8.69 -12.52 7.21
CA GLN A 30 -9.34 -11.21 7.22
C GLN A 30 -10.75 -11.32 7.77
N ARG A 31 -11.08 -10.48 8.74
CA ARG A 31 -12.45 -10.41 9.30
C ARG A 31 -13.43 -9.96 8.22
N GLU A 32 -14.58 -10.60 8.16
CA GLU A 32 -15.67 -10.19 7.27
C GLU A 32 -16.09 -8.74 7.49
N GLY A 33 -16.47 -8.05 6.42
CA GLY A 33 -16.92 -6.66 6.45
C GLY A 33 -15.81 -5.65 6.73
N THR A 34 -14.54 -6.08 6.70
CA THR A 34 -13.38 -5.18 6.85
C THR A 34 -12.59 -5.12 5.56
N ARG A 35 -11.92 -4.00 5.30
CA ARG A 35 -10.92 -3.87 4.24
C ARG A 35 -9.52 -4.04 4.81
N ARG A 36 -8.72 -4.91 4.21
CA ARG A 36 -7.28 -4.97 4.47
C ARG A 36 -6.57 -3.93 3.62
N VAL A 37 -5.67 -3.17 4.23
CA VAL A 37 -4.90 -2.13 3.54
C VAL A 37 -3.42 -2.43 3.74
N VAL A 38 -2.67 -2.46 2.64
CA VAL A 38 -1.21 -2.45 2.65
C VAL A 38 -0.78 -1.04 2.32
N MET A 39 -0.12 -0.37 3.26
CA MET A 39 0.33 1.00 3.09
C MET A 39 1.86 1.07 3.15
N HIS A 40 2.45 1.81 2.23
CA HIS A 40 3.87 2.11 2.24
C HIS A 40 4.13 3.54 1.76
N SER A 41 5.25 4.12 2.19
CA SER A 41 5.64 5.47 1.83
C SER A 41 7.16 5.59 1.75
N MET A 42 7.66 6.22 0.70
CA MET A 42 9.07 6.50 0.44
C MET A 42 9.99 5.27 0.51
N VAL A 43 9.44 4.05 0.49
CA VAL A 43 10.19 2.83 0.75
C VAL A 43 10.74 2.22 -0.53
N LEU A 44 10.07 2.45 -1.67
CA LEU A 44 10.41 1.76 -2.91
C LEU A 44 11.81 2.11 -3.37
N GLN A 45 12.29 3.33 -3.11
CA GLN A 45 13.65 3.77 -3.47
C GLN A 45 14.77 3.00 -2.75
N TYR A 46 14.46 2.29 -1.65
CA TYR A 46 15.43 1.47 -0.91
C TYR A 46 15.38 -0.01 -1.28
N MET A 47 14.36 -0.43 -2.03
CA MET A 47 14.23 -1.81 -2.48
C MET A 47 15.09 -2.05 -3.73
N SER A 48 15.53 -3.29 -3.93
CA SER A 48 16.05 -3.72 -5.23
C SER A 48 14.89 -3.99 -6.19
N ASP A 49 15.15 -4.08 -7.49
CA ASP A 49 14.10 -4.46 -8.48
C ASP A 49 13.51 -5.83 -8.18
N VAL A 50 14.34 -6.77 -7.73
CA VAL A 50 13.91 -8.11 -7.33
C VAL A 50 12.94 -8.05 -6.14
N GLU A 51 13.26 -7.26 -5.12
CA GLU A 51 12.38 -7.12 -3.95
C GLU A 51 11.07 -6.40 -4.30
N ARG A 52 11.12 -5.37 -5.16
CA ARG A 52 9.92 -4.69 -5.67
C ARG A 52 9.00 -5.67 -6.40
N ALA A 53 9.55 -6.43 -7.34
CA ALA A 53 8.79 -7.44 -8.09
C ALA A 53 8.19 -8.51 -7.17
N ALA A 54 8.90 -8.93 -6.13
CA ALA A 54 8.41 -9.90 -5.14
C ALA A 54 7.25 -9.33 -4.29
N VAL A 55 7.33 -8.06 -3.89
CA VAL A 55 6.23 -7.36 -3.20
C VAL A 55 4.99 -7.26 -4.09
N ASP A 56 5.18 -6.87 -5.35
CA ASP A 56 4.07 -6.75 -6.31
C ASP A 56 3.41 -8.12 -6.56
N ALA A 57 4.19 -9.19 -6.72
CA ALA A 57 3.68 -10.54 -6.88
C ALA A 57 2.89 -11.02 -5.64
N ALA A 58 3.38 -10.74 -4.43
CA ALA A 58 2.68 -11.09 -3.20
C ALA A 58 1.33 -10.35 -3.07
N LEU A 59 1.27 -9.08 -3.48
CA LEU A 59 0.02 -8.32 -3.53
C LEU A 59 -0.95 -8.88 -4.56
N VAL A 60 -0.49 -9.19 -5.78
CA VAL A 60 -1.33 -9.78 -6.83
C VAL A 60 -1.91 -11.12 -6.39
N PHE A 61 -1.10 -11.97 -5.76
CA PHE A 61 -1.56 -13.24 -5.22
C PHE A 61 -2.64 -13.05 -4.14
N ALA A 62 -2.42 -12.14 -3.20
CA ALA A 62 -3.39 -11.83 -2.16
C ALA A 62 -4.70 -11.22 -2.74
N ALA A 63 -4.57 -10.37 -3.76
CA ALA A 63 -5.69 -9.73 -4.43
C ALA A 63 -6.62 -10.73 -5.13
N ALA A 64 -6.11 -11.88 -5.59
CA ALA A 64 -6.93 -12.94 -6.18
C ALA A 64 -7.94 -13.55 -5.21
N ALA A 65 -7.68 -13.45 -3.89
CA ALA A 65 -8.60 -13.90 -2.84
C ALA A 65 -9.55 -12.79 -2.34
N ALA A 66 -9.43 -11.56 -2.86
CA ALA A 66 -10.26 -10.44 -2.43
C ALA A 66 -11.71 -10.62 -2.88
N THR A 67 -12.65 -10.31 -1.99
CA THR A 67 -14.09 -10.37 -2.28
C THR A 67 -14.76 -9.06 -1.87
N PRO A 68 -16.04 -8.84 -2.21
CA PRO A 68 -16.75 -7.63 -1.77
C PRO A 68 -16.83 -7.52 -0.24
N SER A 69 -16.92 -8.64 0.48
CA SER A 69 -16.96 -8.66 1.95
C SER A 69 -15.58 -8.69 2.61
N ARG A 70 -14.52 -8.95 1.84
CA ARG A 70 -13.11 -8.94 2.29
C ARG A 70 -12.22 -8.27 1.22
N PRO A 71 -12.38 -6.96 0.98
CA PRO A 71 -11.58 -6.26 -0.02
C PRO A 71 -10.14 -6.03 0.45
N LEU A 72 -9.24 -5.88 -0.50
CA LEU A 72 -7.84 -5.50 -0.32
C LEU A 72 -7.61 -4.13 -0.99
N ALA A 73 -6.77 -3.30 -0.40
CA ALA A 73 -6.23 -2.12 -1.06
C ALA A 73 -4.73 -1.96 -0.80
N ARG A 74 -4.04 -1.40 -1.79
CA ARG A 74 -2.67 -0.90 -1.68
C ARG A 74 -2.71 0.62 -1.70
N ILE A 75 -2.03 1.26 -0.76
CA ILE A 75 -1.79 2.71 -0.74
C ILE A 75 -0.28 2.93 -0.75
N GLY A 76 0.22 3.59 -1.79
CA GLY A 76 1.65 3.91 -1.92
C GLY A 76 1.84 5.42 -2.03
N MET A 77 2.66 6.01 -1.16
CA MET A 77 3.13 7.39 -1.29
C MET A 77 4.59 7.38 -1.70
N GLU A 78 4.87 7.45 -3.00
CA GLU A 78 6.19 7.17 -3.55
C GLU A 78 6.56 8.19 -4.62
N TRP A 79 7.85 8.30 -4.92
CA TRP A 79 8.31 9.03 -6.09
C TRP A 79 7.74 8.41 -7.36
N SER A 80 7.35 9.25 -8.32
CA SER A 80 7.12 8.86 -9.70
C SER A 80 8.37 8.18 -10.29
N ALA A 81 8.21 7.43 -11.37
CA ALA A 81 9.32 6.69 -11.99
C ALA A 81 10.48 7.61 -12.43
N ASP A 82 10.18 8.83 -12.88
CA ASP A 82 11.15 9.87 -13.24
C ASP A 82 11.63 10.71 -12.04
N ARG A 83 11.09 10.45 -10.84
CA ARG A 83 11.36 11.13 -9.57
C ARG A 83 11.11 12.64 -9.59
N SER A 84 10.21 13.11 -10.45
CA SER A 84 9.85 14.53 -10.54
C SER A 84 8.75 14.94 -9.55
N THR A 85 7.89 14.00 -9.15
CA THR A 85 6.77 14.23 -8.24
C THR A 85 6.60 13.08 -7.25
N VAL A 86 5.89 13.31 -6.16
CA VAL A 86 5.46 12.26 -5.24
C VAL A 86 3.98 12.03 -5.43
N GLU A 87 3.64 10.80 -5.77
CA GLU A 87 2.26 10.36 -6.03
C GLU A 87 1.75 9.57 -4.83
N LEU A 88 0.53 9.88 -4.41
CA LEU A 88 -0.28 8.99 -3.60
C LEU A 88 -1.13 8.15 -4.54
N CYS A 89 -0.80 6.86 -4.63
CA CYS A 89 -1.45 5.89 -5.50
C CYS A 89 -2.32 4.94 -4.68
N VAL A 90 -3.53 4.66 -5.18
CA VAL A 90 -4.44 3.67 -4.59
C VAL A 90 -4.78 2.61 -5.63
N THR A 91 -4.56 1.34 -5.27
CA THR A 91 -5.06 0.19 -6.02
C THR A 91 -6.05 -0.56 -5.13
N SER A 92 -7.23 -0.89 -5.65
CA SER A 92 -8.27 -1.57 -4.87
C SER A 92 -8.74 -2.84 -5.53
N TRP A 93 -8.89 -3.91 -4.74
CA TRP A 93 -9.44 -5.19 -5.16
C TRP A 93 -10.62 -5.60 -4.28
N ASN A 94 -11.73 -5.95 -4.91
CA ASN A 94 -12.98 -6.35 -4.26
C ASN A 94 -13.60 -7.58 -4.95
N GLY A 95 -12.84 -8.30 -5.77
CA GLY A 95 -13.32 -9.47 -6.51
C GLY A 95 -14.15 -9.19 -7.76
N THR A 96 -14.35 -7.92 -8.17
CA THR A 96 -15.01 -7.59 -9.44
C THR A 96 -14.02 -7.61 -10.61
N SER A 97 -14.52 -7.73 -11.85
CA SER A 97 -13.68 -7.71 -13.06
C SER A 97 -12.97 -6.37 -13.32
N THR A 98 -13.45 -5.29 -12.71
CA THR A 98 -12.88 -3.94 -12.80
C THR A 98 -11.91 -3.61 -11.66
N ALA A 99 -11.68 -4.56 -10.74
CA ALA A 99 -10.74 -4.45 -9.65
C ALA A 99 -9.28 -4.38 -10.13
N GLY A 100 -8.41 -3.79 -9.31
CA GLY A 100 -6.96 -3.81 -9.51
C GLY A 100 -6.39 -2.66 -10.34
N ARG A 101 -7.21 -1.69 -10.73
CA ARG A 101 -6.72 -0.44 -11.33
C ARG A 101 -6.08 0.45 -10.27
N THR A 102 -4.87 0.92 -10.55
CA THR A 102 -4.20 1.96 -9.76
C THR A 102 -4.66 3.34 -10.20
N VAL A 103 -4.95 4.22 -9.25
CA VAL A 103 -5.32 5.62 -9.47
C VAL A 103 -4.36 6.50 -8.66
N VAL A 104 -3.79 7.53 -9.30
CA VAL A 104 -3.11 8.62 -8.59
C VAL A 104 -4.18 9.50 -7.97
N VAL A 105 -4.28 9.50 -6.64
CA VAL A 105 -5.33 10.21 -5.91
C VAL A 105 -4.87 11.56 -5.39
N ALA A 106 -3.55 11.80 -5.36
CA ALA A 106 -2.96 13.09 -5.06
C ALA A 106 -1.50 13.16 -5.53
N HIS A 107 -1.04 14.37 -5.83
CA HIS A 107 0.37 14.72 -5.72
C HIS A 107 0.65 15.29 -4.33
N CYS A 108 1.84 15.08 -3.79
CA CYS A 108 2.12 15.50 -2.41
C CYS A 108 3.59 15.88 -2.17
N HIS A 109 3.84 16.48 -1.02
CA HIS A 109 5.21 16.67 -0.53
C HIS A 109 5.83 15.33 -0.11
N PRO A 110 7.14 15.08 -0.31
CA PRO A 110 7.78 13.83 0.12
C PRO A 110 7.64 13.52 1.61
N TYR A 111 7.39 14.53 2.44
CA TYR A 111 7.18 14.41 3.88
C TYR A 111 5.72 14.63 4.30
N ALA A 112 4.77 14.49 3.37
CA ALA A 112 3.33 14.62 3.63
C ALA A 112 2.91 15.97 4.26
N GLU A 113 3.67 17.04 4.03
CA GLU A 113 3.35 18.40 4.49
C GLU A 113 2.09 18.96 3.80
N TRP A 114 1.91 18.64 2.52
CA TRP A 114 0.75 18.99 1.74
C TRP A 114 0.37 17.88 0.76
N PHE A 115 -0.90 17.90 0.36
CA PHE A 115 -1.49 17.03 -0.66
C PHE A 115 -2.37 17.87 -1.58
N ASP A 116 -2.16 17.74 -2.88
CA ASP A 116 -3.04 18.22 -3.94
C ASP A 116 -3.92 17.05 -4.40
N TRP A 117 -5.17 17.02 -3.93
CA TRP A 117 -6.07 15.87 -4.08
C TRP A 117 -6.82 15.85 -5.41
N HIS A 118 -6.87 14.68 -6.05
CA HIS A 118 -7.60 14.42 -7.29
C HIS A 118 -8.82 13.52 -7.10
N GLY A 119 -8.86 12.75 -6.00
CA GLY A 119 -9.94 11.82 -5.68
C GLY A 119 -9.72 10.40 -6.20
N LEU A 120 -10.66 9.50 -5.88
CA LEU A 120 -10.57 8.05 -6.19
C LEU A 120 -11.14 7.68 -7.57
N SER A 121 -11.85 8.61 -8.20
CA SER A 121 -12.37 8.46 -9.54
C SER A 121 -11.23 8.81 -10.51
N ALA A 122 -10.78 7.87 -11.33
CA ALA A 122 -10.10 8.32 -12.54
C ALA A 122 -11.13 9.09 -13.36
N GLY A 123 -10.79 10.33 -13.73
CA GLY A 123 -11.54 11.07 -14.73
C GLY A 123 -11.66 10.32 -16.05
#